data_AF-A0A3V2NXY2-F1
#
_entry.id   AF-A0A3V2NXY2-F1
#
_cell.length_a   1.000
_cell.length_b   1.000
_cell.length_c   1.000
_cell.angle_alpha   90.00
_cell.angle_beta   90.00
_cell.angle_gamma   90.00
#
_symmetry.space_group_name_H-M   'P 1'
#
loop_
_entity.id
_entity.type
_entity.pdbx_description
1 polymer ?
#
loop_
_entity_poly.entity_id
_entity_poly.type
_entity_poly.pdbx_seq_one_letter_code
_entity_poly.pdbx_strand_id
1 'polypeptide(L)'
;MIKYCRQCGQELHYKEKFYFTNQICCQCRGLAPFDDDGTQSVGRERTPIERTLFERYPVWQLMIEKAERQWKAAHPQPQAGLITVTRCTTVSDERISEMLAQYDSFRPVRIEERELIALLQEVRDLRHKVATQAHNEQKRDS
;
A
#
# COMPACT_ATOMS: atom_id res chain seq x y z
N MET A 1 -15.44 10.84 -45.57
CA MET A 1 -15.61 9.48 -45.03
C MET A 1 -15.62 9.55 -43.52
N ILE A 2 -16.73 9.21 -42.88
CA ILE A 2 -16.82 9.13 -41.42
C ILE A 2 -16.03 7.89 -40.99
N LYS A 3 -15.20 8.03 -39.95
CA LYS A 3 -14.41 6.93 -39.37
C LYS A 3 -14.75 6.84 -37.89
N TYR A 4 -14.88 5.62 -37.39
CA TYR A 4 -15.22 5.34 -36.00
C TYR A 4 -14.03 4.72 -35.28
N CYS A 5 -13.97 4.92 -33.97
CA CYS A 5 -12.95 4.31 -33.14
C CYS A 5 -13.13 2.79 -33.13
N ARG A 6 -12.05 2.05 -33.41
CA ARG A 6 -12.08 0.57 -33.40
C ARG A 6 -12.39 -0.02 -32.03
N GLN A 7 -12.15 0.72 -30.95
CA GLN A 7 -12.29 0.22 -29.58
C GLN A 7 -13.63 0.58 -28.95
N CYS A 8 -14.10 1.82 -29.09
CA CYS A 8 -15.32 2.29 -28.42
C CYS A 8 -16.47 2.66 -29.39
N GLY A 9 -16.26 2.56 -30.71
CA GLY A 9 -17.30 2.86 -31.71
C GLY A 9 -17.66 4.35 -31.86
N GLN A 10 -17.05 5.25 -31.09
CA GLN A 10 -17.28 6.70 -31.19
C GLN A 10 -16.78 7.26 -32.53
N GLU A 11 -17.46 8.27 -33.10
CA GLU A 11 -16.93 8.95 -34.28
C GLU A 11 -15.58 9.63 -33.97
N LEU A 12 -14.58 9.36 -34.81
CA LEU A 12 -13.26 9.97 -34.66
C LEU A 12 -13.29 11.46 -34.99
N HIS A 13 -12.66 12.26 -34.14
CA HIS A 13 -12.43 13.66 -34.41
C HIS A 13 -11.51 13.82 -35.62
N TYR A 14 -11.62 14.94 -36.36
CA TYR A 14 -10.86 15.11 -37.61
C TYR A 14 -9.35 14.90 -37.41
N LYS A 15 -8.76 15.41 -36.32
CA LYS A 15 -7.33 15.19 -36.01
C LYS A 15 -7.00 13.69 -35.84
N GLU A 16 -7.87 12.95 -35.17
CA GLU A 16 -7.68 11.51 -34.93
C GLU A 16 -7.77 10.73 -36.25
N LYS A 17 -8.64 11.16 -37.18
CA LYS A 17 -8.79 10.55 -38.51
C LYS A 17 -7.52 10.66 -39.38
N PHE A 18 -6.73 11.72 -39.19
CA PHE A 18 -5.55 12.03 -40.01
C PHE A 18 -4.23 11.65 -39.34
N TYR A 19 -4.09 11.85 -38.03
CA TYR A 19 -2.83 11.66 -37.33
C TYR A 19 -2.68 10.29 -36.66
N PHE A 20 -3.79 9.57 -36.42
CA PHE A 20 -3.72 8.26 -35.77
C PHE A 20 -3.94 7.13 -36.76
N THR A 21 -2.88 6.37 -37.02
CA THR A 21 -2.87 5.20 -37.91
C THR A 21 -3.83 4.11 -37.45
N ASN A 22 -4.00 3.99 -36.13
CA ASN A 22 -4.75 2.89 -35.51
C ASN A 22 -6.26 3.16 -35.36
N GLN A 23 -6.76 4.32 -35.79
CA GLN A 23 -8.18 4.68 -35.68
C GLN A 23 -8.69 4.52 -34.23
N ILE A 24 -7.89 4.96 -33.27
CA ILE A 24 -8.19 4.97 -31.82
C ILE A 24 -8.46 6.41 -31.41
N CYS A 25 -9.54 6.68 -30.68
CA CYS A 25 -9.80 8.03 -30.21
C CYS A 25 -8.97 8.37 -28.97
N CYS A 26 -8.67 9.66 -28.78
CA CYS A 26 -8.03 10.20 -27.59
C CYS A 26 -8.84 9.94 -26.31
N GLN A 27 -10.15 9.71 -26.45
CA GLN A 27 -11.05 9.53 -25.33
C GLN A 27 -10.91 8.14 -24.70
N CYS A 28 -10.90 7.06 -25.50
CA CYS A 28 -10.69 5.71 -24.99
C CYS A 28 -9.22 5.34 -24.88
N ARG A 29 -8.33 6.00 -25.64
CA ARG A 29 -6.89 5.71 -25.73
C ARG A 29 -6.57 4.23 -26.05
N GLY A 30 -7.52 3.49 -26.60
CA GLY A 30 -7.39 2.07 -26.89
C GLY A 30 -7.52 1.18 -25.66
N LEU A 31 -7.95 1.72 -24.52
CA LEU A 31 -8.25 0.93 -23.34
C LEU A 31 -9.53 0.11 -23.56
N ALA A 32 -9.51 -1.13 -23.09
CA ALA A 32 -10.71 -1.96 -23.07
C ALA A 32 -11.81 -1.24 -22.26
N PRO A 33 -13.06 -1.20 -22.75
CA PRO A 33 -14.17 -0.80 -21.90
C PRO A 33 -14.15 -1.70 -20.66
N PHE A 34 -14.31 -1.08 -19.49
CA PHE A 34 -14.40 -1.83 -18.25
C PHE A 34 -15.70 -2.63 -18.28
N ASP A 35 -15.60 -3.95 -18.36
CA ASP A 35 -16.73 -4.86 -18.08
C ASP A 35 -17.03 -4.75 -16.59
N ASP A 36 -17.93 -3.82 -16.27
CA ASP A 36 -18.62 -3.77 -15.00
C ASP A 36 -19.58 -4.95 -14.94
N ASP A 37 -19.08 -6.07 -14.44
CA ASP A 37 -19.83 -7.32 -14.25
C ASP A 37 -20.84 -7.20 -13.08
N GLY A 38 -21.35 -5.99 -12.83
CA GLY A 38 -22.19 -5.63 -11.69
C GLY A 38 -21.55 -5.98 -10.35
N THR A 39 -20.21 -5.91 -10.26
CA THR A 39 -19.51 -6.49 -9.12
C THR A 39 -19.80 -5.65 -7.89
N GLN A 40 -20.75 -6.13 -7.09
CA GLN A 40 -21.11 -5.56 -5.80
C GLN A 40 -19.82 -5.27 -5.04
N SER A 41 -19.75 -4.05 -4.51
CA SER A 41 -18.72 -3.63 -3.58
C SER A 41 -18.34 -4.78 -2.67
N VAL A 42 -17.04 -5.09 -2.57
CA VAL A 42 -16.56 -6.06 -1.57
C VAL A 42 -17.27 -5.69 -0.28
N GLY A 43 -18.07 -6.59 0.31
CA GLY A 43 -19.08 -6.32 1.37
C GLY A 43 -18.51 -5.82 2.71
N ARG A 44 -17.58 -4.88 2.64
CA ARG A 44 -16.84 -4.18 3.67
C ARG A 44 -17.31 -2.74 3.64
N GLU A 45 -17.58 -2.17 4.80
CA GLU A 45 -17.87 -0.75 4.91
C GLU A 45 -16.66 0.07 4.44
N ARG A 46 -16.89 0.94 3.46
CA ARG A 46 -15.89 1.89 2.97
C ARG A 46 -15.58 2.92 4.04
N THR A 47 -14.29 3.11 4.31
CA THR A 47 -13.82 4.20 5.16
C THR A 47 -14.25 5.56 4.59
N PRO A 48 -14.29 6.63 5.39
CA PRO A 48 -14.68 7.96 4.92
C PRO A 48 -13.82 8.46 3.73
N ILE A 49 -12.53 8.11 3.72
CA ILE A 49 -11.60 8.45 2.64
C ILE A 49 -11.93 7.65 1.37
N GLU A 50 -12.14 6.34 1.50
CA GLU A 50 -12.52 5.48 0.37
C GLU A 50 -13.86 5.89 -0.25
N ARG A 51 -14.82 6.37 0.57
CA ARG A 51 -16.07 6.95 0.05
C ARG A 51 -15.81 8.18 -0.83
N THR A 52 -15.03 9.11 -0.33
CA THR A 52 -14.68 10.34 -1.06
C THR A 52 -13.95 10.02 -2.37
N LEU A 53 -13.06 9.02 -2.36
CA LEU A 53 -12.35 8.58 -3.56
C LEU A 53 -13.27 7.84 -4.54
N PHE A 54 -14.17 7.00 -4.05
CA PHE A 54 -15.14 6.28 -4.87
C PHE A 54 -16.10 7.23 -5.59
N GLU A 55 -16.57 8.28 -4.91
CA GLU A 55 -17.41 9.32 -5.53
C GLU A 55 -16.71 10.03 -6.71
N ARG A 56 -15.40 10.26 -6.59
CA ARG A 56 -14.61 10.95 -7.62
C ARG A 56 -14.14 10.02 -8.74
N TYR A 57 -13.83 8.77 -8.41
CA TYR A 57 -13.22 7.81 -9.33
C TYR A 57 -13.82 6.41 -9.17
N PRO A 58 -15.12 6.23 -9.48
CA PRO A 58 -15.83 4.98 -9.21
C PRO A 58 -15.24 3.79 -9.98
N VAL A 59 -14.97 3.97 -11.27
CA VAL A 59 -14.39 2.92 -12.13
C VAL A 59 -13.00 2.52 -11.67
N TRP A 60 -12.16 3.48 -11.29
CA TRP A 60 -10.80 3.20 -10.81
C TRP A 60 -10.80 2.41 -9.51
N GLN A 61 -11.67 2.79 -8.57
CA GLN A 61 -11.80 2.07 -7.31
C GLN A 61 -12.30 0.64 -7.51
N LEU A 62 -13.28 0.43 -8.41
CA LEU A 62 -13.75 -0.91 -8.78
C LEU A 62 -12.64 -1.75 -9.45
N MET A 63 -11.80 -1.14 -10.29
CA MET A 63 -10.64 -1.82 -10.88
C MET A 63 -9.64 -2.27 -9.82
N ILE A 64 -9.36 -1.44 -8.82
CA ILE A 64 -8.49 -1.81 -7.69
C ILE A 64 -9.11 -2.96 -6.91
N GLU A 65 -10.38 -2.86 -6.52
CA GLU A 65 -11.08 -3.92 -5.78
C GLU A 65 -11.07 -5.25 -6.56
N LYS A 66 -11.28 -5.21 -7.89
CA LYS A 66 -11.21 -6.38 -8.77
C LYS A 66 -9.78 -6.95 -8.84
N ALA A 67 -8.78 -6.10 -9.00
CA ALA A 67 -7.38 -6.50 -9.04
C ALA A 67 -6.93 -7.13 -7.72
N GLU A 68 -7.32 -6.57 -6.57
CA GLU A 68 -7.04 -7.16 -5.26
C GLU A 68 -7.68 -8.54 -5.09
N ARG A 69 -8.94 -8.71 -5.53
CA ARG A 69 -9.61 -10.02 -5.48
C ARG A 69 -8.89 -11.05 -6.35
N GLN A 70 -8.54 -10.68 -7.58
CA GLN A 70 -7.78 -11.56 -8.48
C GLN A 70 -6.41 -11.91 -7.90
N TRP A 71 -5.73 -10.94 -7.29
CA TRP A 71 -4.45 -11.16 -6.65
C TRP A 71 -4.56 -12.13 -5.46
N LYS A 72 -5.56 -11.94 -4.59
CA LYS A 72 -5.83 -12.83 -3.44
C LYS A 72 -6.24 -14.24 -3.87
N ALA A 73 -6.99 -14.38 -4.96
CA ALA A 73 -7.36 -15.68 -5.51
C ALA A 73 -6.17 -16.42 -6.10
N ALA A 74 -5.27 -15.70 -6.80
CA ALA A 74 -4.04 -16.27 -7.35
C ALA A 74 -2.96 -16.53 -6.28
N HIS A 75 -2.99 -15.78 -5.19
CA HIS A 75 -2.06 -15.88 -4.06
C HIS A 75 -2.86 -16.17 -2.78
N PRO A 76 -3.37 -17.41 -2.62
CA PRO A 76 -4.03 -17.78 -1.38
C PRO A 76 -3.08 -17.49 -0.23
N GLN A 77 -3.49 -16.57 0.66
CA GLN A 77 -2.70 -16.30 1.86
C GLN A 77 -2.53 -17.64 2.60
N PRO A 78 -1.33 -17.92 3.14
CA PRO A 78 -1.23 -18.93 4.18
C PRO A 78 -2.32 -18.60 5.20
N GLN A 79 -3.08 -19.61 5.63
CA GLN A 79 -4.15 -19.45 6.62
C GLN A 79 -3.70 -18.46 7.69
N ALA A 80 -4.57 -17.54 8.09
CA ALA A 80 -4.32 -16.54 9.12
C ALA A 80 -4.09 -17.19 10.50
N GLY A 81 -3.11 -18.07 10.61
CA GLY A 81 -2.49 -18.48 11.85
C GLY A 81 -1.44 -17.45 12.14
N LEU A 82 -1.82 -16.44 12.92
CA LEU A 82 -0.94 -15.41 13.50
C LEU A 82 -0.01 -14.76 12.47
N ILE A 83 -0.10 -13.45 12.29
CA ILE A 83 1.15 -12.70 12.23
C ILE A 83 1.79 -12.95 13.59
N THR A 84 2.53 -14.05 13.73
CA THR A 84 3.55 -14.17 14.75
C THR A 84 4.48 -13.06 14.31
N VAL A 85 4.29 -11.89 14.91
CA VAL A 85 5.41 -10.99 15.17
C VAL A 85 6.36 -11.89 15.94
N THR A 86 7.20 -12.62 15.20
CA THR A 86 8.27 -13.42 15.74
C THR A 86 9.01 -12.41 16.58
N ARG A 87 8.86 -12.51 17.90
CA ARG A 87 9.49 -11.60 18.85
C ARG A 87 10.92 -11.46 18.35
N CYS A 88 11.26 -10.28 17.84
CA CYS A 88 12.58 -10.08 17.31
C CYS A 88 13.52 -10.32 18.48
N THR A 89 14.49 -11.20 18.26
CA THR A 89 15.49 -11.54 19.26
C THR A 89 16.13 -10.24 19.73
N THR A 90 16.20 -10.03 21.05
CA THR A 90 16.90 -8.89 21.63
C THR A 90 18.32 -8.86 21.09
N VAL A 91 18.76 -7.69 20.61
CA VAL A 91 20.15 -7.51 20.19
C VAL A 91 21.02 -7.53 21.44
N SER A 92 22.10 -8.31 21.45
CA SER A 92 22.97 -8.39 22.62
C SER A 92 23.82 -7.13 22.78
N ASP A 93 24.23 -6.83 24.01
CA ASP A 93 25.03 -5.64 24.32
C ASP A 93 26.39 -5.66 23.62
N GLU A 94 26.98 -6.84 23.41
CA GLU A 94 28.24 -6.99 22.66
C GLU A 94 28.05 -6.60 21.20
N ARG A 95 26.91 -6.98 20.61
CA ARG A 95 26.58 -6.64 19.23
C ARG A 95 26.32 -5.16 19.05
N ILE A 96 25.61 -4.53 20.00
CA ILE A 96 25.41 -3.07 20.02
C ILE A 96 26.76 -2.36 20.13
N SER A 97 27.65 -2.84 21.00
CA SER A 97 29.00 -2.28 21.18
C SER A 97 29.84 -2.36 19.90
N GLU A 98 29.74 -3.47 19.15
CA GLU A 98 30.38 -3.62 17.84
C GLU A 98 29.84 -2.60 16.83
N MET A 99 28.52 -2.40 16.78
CA MET A 99 27.89 -1.43 15.88
C MET A 99 28.31 0.00 16.22
N LEU A 100 28.42 0.34 17.51
CA LEU A 100 28.94 1.63 17.97
C LEU A 100 30.41 1.82 17.57
N ALA A 101 31.24 0.80 17.74
CA ALA A 101 32.65 0.86 17.32
C ALA A 101 32.80 1.04 15.79
N GLN A 102 31.91 0.45 14.99
CA GLN A 102 31.86 0.69 13.55
C GLN A 102 31.49 2.14 13.23
N TYR A 103 30.50 2.69 13.94
CA TYR A 103 30.10 4.09 13.79
C TYR A 103 31.22 5.07 14.19
N ASP A 104 31.85 4.85 15.35
CA ASP A 104 32.93 5.69 15.89
C ASP A 104 34.19 5.67 14.99
N SER A 105 34.40 4.55 14.27
CA SER A 105 35.47 4.43 13.28
C SER A 105 35.09 4.96 11.89
N PHE A 106 33.96 5.65 11.76
CA PHE A 106 33.40 6.19 10.50
C PHE A 106 33.23 5.12 9.40
N ARG A 107 33.00 3.87 9.82
CA ARG A 107 32.74 2.76 8.90
C ARG A 107 31.23 2.57 8.72
N PRO A 108 30.78 2.02 7.57
CA PRO A 108 29.39 1.62 7.42
C PRO A 108 29.00 0.60 8.49
N VAL A 109 27.98 0.92 9.28
CA VAL A 109 27.44 0.03 10.32
C VAL A 109 26.67 -1.11 9.64
N ARG A 110 27.12 -2.35 9.85
CA ARG A 110 26.47 -3.54 9.31
C ARG A 110 25.39 -4.03 10.27
N ILE A 111 24.14 -3.80 9.88
CA ILE A 111 22.94 -4.20 10.63
C ILE A 111 22.03 -5.08 9.76
N GLU A 112 21.57 -6.20 10.31
CA GLU A 112 20.56 -7.02 9.65
C GLU A 112 19.14 -6.46 9.85
N GLU A 113 18.23 -6.79 8.93
CA GLU A 113 16.82 -6.36 9.01
C GLU A 113 16.18 -6.76 10.35
N ARG A 114 16.49 -7.96 10.85
CA ARG A 114 15.96 -8.48 12.12
C ARG A 114 16.47 -7.69 13.33
N GLU A 115 17.75 -7.31 13.32
CA GLU A 115 18.39 -6.49 14.36
C GLU A 115 17.79 -5.09 14.36
N LEU A 116 17.56 -4.50 13.18
CA LEU A 116 16.92 -3.19 13.05
C LEU A 116 15.48 -3.21 13.59
N ILE A 117 14.69 -4.24 13.25
CA ILE A 117 13.32 -4.37 13.75
C ILE A 117 13.32 -4.54 15.27
N ALA A 118 14.23 -5.34 15.83
CA ALA A 118 14.38 -5.53 17.28
C ALA A 118 14.61 -4.19 18.01
N LEU A 119 15.60 -3.39 17.55
CA LEU A 119 15.93 -2.10 18.15
C LEU A 119 14.75 -1.11 18.08
N LEU A 120 14.04 -1.07 16.94
CA LEU A 120 12.88 -0.18 16.77
C LEU A 120 11.72 -0.56 17.71
N GLN A 121 11.49 -1.86 17.91
CA GLN A 121 10.48 -2.35 18.85
C GLN A 121 10.84 -1.99 20.29
N GLU A 122 12.10 -2.20 20.69
CA GLU A 122 12.57 -1.86 22.03
C GLU A 122 12.44 -0.37 22.33
N VAL A 123 12.86 0.50 21.41
CA VAL A 123 12.72 1.96 21.55
C VAL A 123 11.25 2.36 21.68
N ARG A 124 10.37 1.74 20.89
CA ARG A 124 8.92 2.00 20.96
C ARG A 124 8.34 1.59 22.32
N ASP A 125 8.71 0.41 22.82
CA ASP A 125 8.25 -0.11 24.10
C ASP A 125 8.75 0.75 25.27
N LEU A 126 10.00 1.20 25.22
CA LEU A 126 10.56 2.14 26.20
C LEU A 126 9.80 3.46 26.22
N ARG A 127 9.51 4.04 25.04
CA ARG A 127 8.72 5.28 24.94
C ARG A 127 7.32 5.11 25.51
N HIS A 128 6.67 3.98 25.25
CA HIS A 128 5.38 3.68 25.86
C HIS A 128 5.48 3.59 27.37
N LYS A 129 6.44 2.83 27.92
CA LYS A 129 6.64 2.69 29.38
C LYS A 129 6.85 4.04 30.07
N VAL A 130 7.69 4.92 29.50
CA VAL A 130 7.94 6.26 30.03
C VAL A 130 6.66 7.10 30.03
N ALA A 131 5.88 7.07 28.95
CA ALA A 131 4.60 7.79 28.89
C ALA A 131 3.60 7.28 29.94
N THR A 132 3.53 5.97 30.17
CA THR A 132 2.66 5.39 31.19
C THR A 132 3.11 5.74 32.61
N GLN A 133 4.42 5.80 32.86
CA GLN A 133 4.99 6.20 34.15
C GLN A 133 4.69 7.67 34.46
N ALA A 134 4.94 8.58 33.52
CA ALA A 134 4.65 10.01 33.67
C ALA A 134 3.15 10.26 33.97
N HIS A 135 2.25 9.55 33.28
CA HIS A 135 0.81 9.65 33.51
C HIS A 135 0.39 9.11 34.90
N ASN A 136 1.08 8.09 35.41
CA ASN A 136 0.79 7.52 36.73
C ASN A 136 1.33 8.36 37.88
N GLU A 137 2.46 9.06 37.69
CA GLU A 137 3.01 10.01 38.66
C GLU A 137 2.13 11.25 38.77
N GLN A 138 1.66 11.77 37.65
CA GLN A 138 0.78 12.95 37.63
C GLN A 138 -0.60 12.70 38.27
N LYS A 139 -1.07 11.45 38.30
CA LYS A 139 -2.27 11.01 39.04
C LYS A 139 -2.05 10.82 40.54
N ARG A 140 -0.81 10.68 41.02
CA ARG A 140 -0.51 10.55 42.45
C ARG A 140 -0.32 11.91 43.14
N ASP A 141 0.05 12.93 42.39
CA ASP A 141 0.27 14.30 42.89
C ASP A 141 -0.98 15.20 42.78
N SER A 142 -2.13 14.66 42.35
CA SER A 142 -3.44 15.32 42.30
C SER A 142 -4.40 14.73 43.34
#